data_AF-A0A0B5AU37-F1
#
_entry.id   AF-A0A0B5AU37-F1
#
_cell.length_a   1.000
_cell.length_b   1.000
_cell.length_c   1.000
_cell.angle_alpha   90.00
_cell.angle_beta   90.00
_cell.angle_gamma   90.00
#
_symmetry.space_group_name_H-M   'P 1'
#
loop_
_entity.id
_entity.type
_entity.pdbx_description
1 polymer ?
#
loop_
_entity_poly.entity_id
_entity_poly.type
_entity_poly.pdbx_seq_one_letter_code
_entity_poly.pdbx_strand_id
1 'polypeptide(L)'
;MNTTLYSIREDVKCVKCGNKGAVKQYGTYYPNGMKEKTPNSKVYEKYRNTPHLSRTGGLGGTIPYRCLNCENSGHIDMEGLEGYRKAFETIKED
;
A
#
# COMPACT_ATOMS: atom_id res chain seq x y z
N MET A 1 10.67 -10.97 13.62
CA MET A 1 10.28 -10.79 12.21
C MET A 1 9.05 -9.88 12.18
N ASN A 2 9.09 -8.82 11.37
CA ASN A 2 7.91 -8.01 11.07
C ASN A 2 7.33 -8.45 9.73
N THR A 3 6.07 -8.12 9.48
CA THR A 3 5.36 -8.55 8.27
C THR A 3 4.81 -7.35 7.53
N THR A 4 5.21 -7.18 6.27
CA THR A 4 4.59 -6.18 5.40
C THR A 4 3.24 -6.68 4.92
N LEU A 5 2.22 -5.83 5.00
CA LEU A 5 0.85 -6.18 4.66
C LEU A 5 0.41 -5.48 3.37
N TYR A 6 -0.24 -6.24 2.50
CA TYR A 6 -0.71 -5.79 1.21
C TYR A 6 -2.21 -6.07 1.04
N SER A 7 -2.92 -5.15 0.41
CA SER A 7 -4.23 -5.41 -0.19
C SER A 7 -4.02 -5.76 -1.66
N ILE A 8 -4.79 -6.73 -2.15
CA ILE A 8 -4.75 -7.21 -3.54
C ILE A 8 -6.11 -6.93 -4.18
N ARG A 9 -6.11 -6.45 -5.42
CA ARG A 9 -7.28 -6.34 -6.29
C ARG A 9 -7.03 -7.21 -7.50
N GLU A 10 -7.84 -8.26 -7.69
CA GLU A 10 -7.69 -9.21 -8.80
C GLU A 10 -8.58 -8.84 -9.99
N ASP A 11 -9.57 -7.99 -9.76
CA ASP A 11 -10.58 -7.48 -10.68
C ASP A 11 -10.12 -6.25 -11.49
N VAL A 12 -8.81 -6.04 -11.59
CA VAL A 12 -8.23 -4.90 -12.32
C VAL A 12 -7.13 -5.33 -13.28
N LYS A 13 -6.89 -4.55 -14.33
CA LYS A 13 -5.74 -4.72 -15.24
C LYS A 13 -4.84 -3.50 -15.20
N CYS A 14 -3.54 -3.71 -15.32
CA CYS A 14 -2.56 -2.64 -15.47
C CYS A 14 -2.65 -2.01 -16.86
N VAL A 15 -2.82 -0.69 -16.95
CA VAL A 15 -2.92 0.02 -18.25
C VAL A 15 -1.63 -0.04 -19.07
N LYS A 16 -0.47 -0.18 -18.41
CA LYS A 16 0.85 -0.18 -19.06
C LYS A 16 1.22 -1.52 -19.70
N CYS A 17 0.84 -2.64 -19.09
CA CYS A 17 1.29 -3.98 -19.53
C CYS A 17 0.17 -5.02 -19.65
N GLY A 18 -1.08 -4.67 -19.37
CA GLY A 18 -2.22 -5.59 -19.43
C GLY A 18 -2.28 -6.62 -18.31
N ASN A 19 -1.25 -6.75 -17.45
CA ASN A 19 -1.23 -7.73 -16.37
C ASN A 19 -2.44 -7.58 -15.45
N LYS A 20 -3.10 -8.70 -15.13
CA LYS A 20 -4.22 -8.76 -14.19
C LYS A 20 -3.71 -8.67 -12.75
N GLY A 21 -4.42 -7.92 -11.95
CA GLY A 21 -4.14 -7.75 -10.54
C GLY A 21 -3.28 -6.53 -10.22
N ALA A 22 -3.54 -5.96 -9.05
CA ALA A 22 -2.76 -4.86 -8.48
C ALA A 22 -2.61 -5.04 -6.97
N VAL A 23 -1.46 -4.64 -6.43
CA VAL A 23 -1.19 -4.72 -4.99
C VAL A 23 -0.94 -3.35 -4.40
N LYS A 24 -1.26 -3.18 -3.13
CA LYS A 24 -1.01 -1.94 -2.40
C LYS A 24 -0.62 -2.24 -0.97
N GLN A 25 0.57 -1.78 -0.56
CA GLN A 25 1.02 -1.93 0.82
C GLN A 25 0.21 -0.99 1.72
N TYR A 26 -0.43 -1.51 2.76
CA TYR A 26 -1.22 -0.69 3.69
C TYR A 26 -0.63 -0.63 5.10
N GLY A 27 0.41 -1.39 5.39
CA GLY A 27 1.12 -1.27 6.66
C GLY A 27 2.20 -2.32 6.89
N THR A 28 2.80 -2.24 8.08
CA THR A 28 3.73 -3.23 8.61
C THR A 28 3.28 -3.63 10.00
N TYR A 29 3.16 -4.94 10.21
CA TYR A 29 2.85 -5.53 11.50
C TYR A 29 4.12 -5.87 12.28
N TYR A 30 4.18 -5.42 13.53
CA TYR A 30 5.25 -5.63 14.48
C TYR A 30 4.73 -6.50 15.63
N PRO A 31 4.84 -7.84 15.55
CA PRO A 31 4.27 -8.73 16.58
C PRO A 31 4.92 -8.55 17.95
N ASN A 32 6.20 -8.17 17.98
CA ASN A 32 6.97 -7.99 19.22
C ASN A 32 7.23 -6.51 19.56
N GLY A 33 6.48 -5.59 18.96
CA GLY A 33 6.67 -4.14 19.08
C GLY A 33 7.80 -3.55 18.24
N MET A 34 7.92 -2.22 18.27
CA MET A 34 8.80 -1.43 17.40
C MET A 34 10.23 -1.25 17.94
N LYS A 35 10.75 -2.23 18.69
CA LYS A 35 12.01 -2.17 19.48
C LYS A 35 13.19 -1.45 18.80
N GLU A 36 13.45 -1.74 17.53
CA GLU A 36 14.58 -1.19 16.76
C GLU A 36 14.22 0.07 15.94
N LYS A 37 12.92 0.34 15.76
CA LYS A 37 12.41 1.39 14.87
C LYS A 37 11.73 2.54 15.58
N THR A 38 11.53 2.49 16.89
CA THR A 38 11.15 3.69 17.66
C THR A 38 12.23 4.74 17.44
N PRO A 39 11.98 5.81 16.66
CA PRO A 39 12.79 7.00 16.78
C PRO A 39 12.64 7.47 18.24
N ASN A 40 13.53 8.30 18.77
CA ASN A 40 13.39 8.91 20.11
C ASN A 40 12.11 9.77 20.32
N SER A 41 11.09 9.59 19.49
CA SER A 41 9.75 10.12 19.61
C SER A 41 8.97 9.40 20.71
N LYS A 42 8.65 10.14 21.79
CA LYS A 42 7.75 9.74 22.88
C LYS A 42 6.41 9.17 22.39
N VAL A 43 5.96 9.54 21.19
CA VAL A 43 4.68 9.10 20.63
C VAL A 43 4.64 7.59 20.37
N TYR A 44 5.78 6.99 20.02
CA TYR A 44 5.88 5.57 19.67
C TYR A 44 6.39 4.68 20.82
N GLU A 45 6.77 5.28 21.95
CA GLU A 45 7.33 4.55 23.11
C GLU A 45 6.36 3.48 23.65
N LYS A 46 5.05 3.78 23.67
CA LYS A 46 4.00 2.82 24.06
C LYS A 46 3.94 1.56 23.20
N TYR A 47 4.48 1.60 21.98
CA TYR A 47 4.50 0.49 21.04
C TYR A 47 5.84 -0.25 21.02
N ARG A 48 6.79 0.11 21.89
CA ARG A 48 8.14 -0.46 21.90
C ARG A 48 8.13 -1.96 22.15
N ASN A 49 7.33 -2.41 23.11
CA ASN A 49 7.25 -3.80 23.57
C ASN A 49 5.86 -4.43 23.41
N THR A 50 4.94 -3.77 22.70
CA THR A 50 3.58 -4.25 22.48
C THR A 50 3.32 -4.48 20.99
N PRO A 51 2.51 -5.50 20.60
CA PRO A 51 2.16 -5.71 19.21
C PRO A 51 1.58 -4.45 18.58
N HIS A 52 2.08 -4.06 17.41
CA HIS A 52 1.67 -2.81 16.77
C HIS A 52 1.53 -2.96 15.26
N LEU A 53 0.43 -2.43 14.72
CA LEU A 53 0.23 -2.27 13.29
C LEU A 53 0.51 -0.81 12.92
N SER A 54 1.62 -0.57 12.23
CA SER A 54 1.92 0.73 11.63
C SER A 54 1.25 0.80 10.27
N ARG A 55 0.23 1.66 10.12
CA ARG A 55 -0.45 1.87 8.85
C ARG A 55 0.38 2.78 7.95
N THR A 56 0.49 2.41 6.68
CA THR A 56 1.08 3.27 5.66
C THR A 56 0.17 4.47 5.43
N GLY A 57 0.74 5.68 5.37
CA GLY A 57 0.05 6.88 4.91
C GLY A 57 0.41 7.19 3.47
N GLY A 58 -0.58 7.48 2.63
CA GLY A 58 -0.38 8.04 1.29
C GLY A 58 -0.71 9.53 1.26
N LEU A 59 -0.34 10.21 0.17
CA LEU A 59 -0.73 11.61 -0.05
C LEU A 59 -2.27 11.72 -0.07
N GLY A 60 -2.81 12.72 0.63
CA GLY A 60 -4.26 12.90 0.77
C GLY A 60 -4.99 11.72 1.41
N GLY A 61 -4.29 10.83 2.12
CA GLY A 61 -4.85 9.60 2.69
C GLY A 61 -4.99 8.45 1.69
N THR A 62 -4.53 8.61 0.44
CA THR A 62 -4.66 7.61 -0.61
C THR A 62 -3.31 7.01 -0.98
N ILE A 63 -3.20 5.69 -0.88
CA ILE A 63 -1.99 4.94 -1.26
C ILE A 63 -2.17 4.43 -2.70
N PRO A 64 -1.19 4.60 -3.61
CA PRO A 64 -1.28 4.08 -4.96
C PRO A 64 -1.14 2.54 -4.99
N TYR A 65 -1.80 1.91 -5.97
CA TYR A 65 -1.55 0.52 -6.31
C TYR A 65 -0.28 0.38 -7.15
N ARG A 66 0.33 -0.82 -7.12
CA ARG A 66 1.53 -1.18 -7.88
C ARG A 66 1.30 -2.48 -8.65
N CYS A 67 1.78 -2.52 -9.88
CA CYS A 67 1.79 -3.70 -10.73
C CYS A 67 3.05 -4.51 -10.42
N LEU A 68 2.90 -5.78 -10.06
CA LEU A 68 4.05 -6.64 -9.78
C LEU A 68 4.83 -7.04 -11.04
N ASN A 69 4.25 -6.88 -12.23
CA ASN A 69 4.89 -7.25 -13.49
C ASN A 69 5.77 -6.14 -14.08
N CYS A 70 5.31 -4.88 -14.06
CA CYS A 70 6.00 -3.76 -14.73
C CYS A 70 6.24 -2.55 -13.82
N GLU A 71 6.00 -2.71 -12.52
CA GLU A 71 6.16 -1.69 -11.48
C GLU A 71 5.35 -0.41 -11.65
N ASN A 72 4.43 -0.37 -12.63
CA ASN A 72 3.52 0.75 -12.83
C ASN A 72 2.74 1.01 -11.54
N SER A 73 2.68 2.27 -11.12
CA SER A 73 2.01 2.67 -9.89
C SER A 73 1.06 3.84 -10.11
N GLY A 74 -0.05 3.83 -9.38
CA GLY A 74 -1.10 4.85 -9.48
C GLY A 74 -2.46 4.33 -9.03
N HIS A 75 -3.53 4.97 -9.46
CA HIS A 75 -4.89 4.65 -9.02
C HIS A 75 -5.64 3.73 -10.00
N ILE A 76 -6.71 3.13 -9.48
CA ILE A 76 -7.69 2.36 -10.24
C ILE A 76 -8.80 3.32 -10.66
N ASP A 77 -9.12 3.38 -11.95
CA ASP A 77 -10.24 4.16 -12.51
C ASP A 77 -10.27 5.66 -12.19
N MET A 78 -9.18 6.20 -11.64
CA MET A 78 -9.06 7.61 -11.25
C MET A 78 -7.85 8.23 -11.92
N GLU A 79 -8.02 9.46 -12.41
CA GLU A 79 -6.97 10.27 -13.03
C GLU A 79 -6.93 11.65 -12.35
N GLY A 80 -5.73 12.20 -12.16
CA GLY A 80 -5.56 13.61 -11.76
C GLY A 80 -5.66 13.92 -10.26
N LEU A 81 -5.80 12.93 -9.38
CA LEU A 81 -5.70 13.16 -7.93
C LEU A 81 -4.22 13.24 -7.50
N GLU A 82 -3.81 14.38 -6.95
CA GLU A 82 -2.51 14.62 -6.29
C GLU A 82 -1.26 14.04 -7.02
N GLY A 83 -1.15 14.22 -8.33
CA GLY A 83 0.04 13.83 -9.10
C GLY A 83 0.12 12.34 -9.46
N TYR A 84 -0.88 11.53 -9.11
CA TYR A 84 -0.96 10.13 -9.55
C TYR A 84 -1.78 9.99 -10.83
N ARG A 85 -1.25 9.23 -11.79
CA ARG A 85 -1.93 8.86 -13.03
C ARG A 85 -2.83 7.63 -12.82
N LYS A 86 -3.82 7.49 -13.69
CA LYS A 86 -4.55 6.23 -13.84
C LYS A 86 -3.54 5.14 -14.22
N ALA A 87 -3.41 4.13 -13.37
CA ALA A 87 -2.47 3.02 -13.58
C ALA A 87 -3.18 1.69 -13.80
N PHE A 88 -4.45 1.61 -13.39
CA PHE A 88 -5.26 0.41 -13.46
C PHE A 88 -6.70 0.71 -13.90
N GLU A 89 -7.31 -0.29 -14.51
CA GLU A 89 -8.71 -0.28 -14.94
C GLU A 89 -9.44 -1.46 -14.32
N THR A 90 -10.65 -1.24 -13.79
CA THR A 90 -11.52 -2.36 -13.37
C THR A 90 -11.95 -3.15 -14.59
N ILE A 91 -11.83 -4.47 -14.47
CA ILE A 91 -12.32 -5.43 -15.48
C ILE A 91 -13.84 -5.50 -15.30
N LYS A 92 -14.58 -5.03 -16.30
CA LYS A 92 -16.03 -5.22 -16.34
C LYS A 92 -16.32 -6.62 -16.88
N GLU A 93 -17.14 -7.38 -16.18
CA GLU A 93 -17.76 -8.58 -16.74
C GLU A 93 -18.90 -8.13 -17.65
N ASP A 94 -18.91 -8.61 -18.89
CA ASP A 94 -19.99 -8.38 -19.87
C ASP A 94 -21.23 -9.23 -19.55
#